data_AF-A0AAN7KIV7-F1
#
_entry.id   AF-A0AAN7KIV7-F1
#
_cell.length_a   1.000
_cell.length_b   1.000
_cell.length_c   1.000
_cell.angle_alpha   90.00
_cell.angle_beta   90.00
_cell.angle_gamma   90.00
#
_symmetry.space_group_name_H-M   'P 1'
#
loop_
_entity.id
_entity.type
_entity.pdbx_description
1 polymer ?
#
loop_
_entity_poly.entity_id
_entity_poly.type
_entity_poly.pdbx_seq_one_letter_code
_entity_poly.pdbx_strand_id
1 'polypeptide(L)'
;MESEAPLPKWASRPCIMGIDEAGRGPVLGIISPSSPSLLFAISNSIELFGVVLRRYLAGPMVYGCLYCAQSYQKTLSTLNFADSKTLKEEKREELFENLKTNESIGWAVDVIDPRELSAKMLKKNKINLNEISHDSAMGLVSRVLGMGVLLTEVYVDTVGDAEKYQCKLSERFPSIKFVVAKKADSLYPVVSGASIVAKVTRDRAVRNWVFSETAENMHCSFGSGYPGDPETKAWLAHHKHSIFGFPTLVRFSWGTCTPYFKECAEVLWEADENNEDNSNNSNGKRQLKLSSLGFTSKRKMEESEVKSESSGNGRCKFFQSRKLEQLTQF
;
A
#
# COMPACT_ATOMS: atom_id res chain seq x y z
N MET A 1 32.18 7.28 -2.71
CA MET A 1 32.29 6.70 -4.06
C MET A 1 32.07 5.21 -3.92
N GLU A 2 30.80 4.76 -3.96
CA GLU A 2 30.53 3.33 -4.15
C GLU A 2 31.02 2.99 -5.55
N SER A 3 31.95 2.04 -5.68
CA SER A 3 32.38 1.56 -6.99
C SER A 3 31.19 0.88 -7.65
N GLU A 4 30.62 1.49 -8.69
CA GLU A 4 29.63 0.84 -9.54
C GLU A 4 30.26 -0.45 -10.08
N ALA A 5 29.75 -1.59 -9.61
CA ALA A 5 30.14 -2.87 -10.16
C ALA A 5 29.88 -2.85 -11.68
N PRO A 6 30.82 -3.33 -12.52
CA PRO A 6 30.66 -3.28 -13.95
C PRO A 6 29.38 -4.01 -14.36
N LEU A 7 28.57 -3.36 -15.19
CA LEU A 7 27.31 -3.94 -15.67
C LEU A 7 27.58 -5.28 -16.35
N PRO A 8 26.72 -6.29 -16.11
CA PRO A 8 26.87 -7.56 -16.78
C PRO A 8 26.85 -7.39 -18.30
N LYS A 9 27.66 -8.17 -19.03
CA LYS A 9 27.73 -8.11 -20.50
C LYS A 9 26.37 -8.30 -21.20
N TRP A 10 25.43 -8.95 -20.54
CA TRP A 10 24.09 -9.17 -21.07
C TRP A 10 23.19 -7.93 -20.97
N ALA A 11 23.52 -6.94 -20.14
CA ALA A 11 22.72 -5.72 -19.95
C ALA A 11 22.65 -4.85 -21.21
N SER A 12 23.64 -4.95 -22.12
CA SER A 12 23.66 -4.25 -23.41
C SER A 12 22.86 -4.97 -24.51
N ARG A 13 22.34 -6.16 -24.24
CA ARG A 13 21.48 -6.92 -25.16
C ARG A 13 20.01 -6.65 -24.81
N PRO A 14 19.06 -6.88 -25.75
CA PRO A 14 17.64 -6.77 -25.45
C PRO A 14 17.27 -7.58 -24.21
N CYS A 15 16.72 -6.90 -23.20
CA CYS A 15 16.33 -7.46 -21.92
C CYS A 15 14.82 -7.43 -21.74
N ILE A 16 14.34 -8.41 -20.96
CA ILE A 16 12.97 -8.47 -20.48
C ILE A 16 12.94 -8.26 -18.97
N MET A 17 11.83 -7.72 -18.47
CA MET A 17 11.61 -7.51 -17.03
C MET A 17 10.21 -7.96 -16.65
N GLY A 18 10.09 -8.52 -15.44
CA GLY A 18 8.84 -8.85 -14.79
C GLY A 18 8.67 -7.99 -13.55
N ILE A 19 7.44 -7.57 -13.27
CA ILE A 19 7.07 -6.79 -12.09
C ILE A 19 5.86 -7.44 -11.43
N ASP A 20 5.96 -7.62 -10.12
CA ASP A 20 4.87 -8.11 -9.27
C ASP A 20 4.98 -7.47 -7.87
N GLU A 21 3.92 -7.58 -7.08
CA GLU A 21 3.86 -7.02 -5.73
C GLU A 21 3.51 -8.03 -4.63
N ALA A 22 3.86 -7.66 -3.40
CA ALA A 22 3.48 -8.36 -2.19
C ALA A 22 2.95 -7.39 -1.14
N GLY A 23 1.95 -7.83 -0.37
CA GLY A 23 1.42 -7.05 0.76
C GLY A 23 0.49 -5.89 0.37
N ARG A 24 -0.13 -5.89 -0.81
CA ARG A 24 -1.03 -4.81 -1.23
C ARG A 24 -2.37 -4.75 -0.47
N GLY A 25 -2.96 -5.90 -0.13
CA GLY A 25 -4.31 -5.98 0.44
C GLY A 25 -5.43 -5.84 -0.60
N PRO A 26 -6.72 -6.04 -0.23
CA PRO A 26 -7.84 -6.01 -1.17
C PRO A 26 -8.19 -4.58 -1.60
N VAL A 27 -8.48 -4.41 -2.88
CA VAL A 27 -9.18 -3.23 -3.43
C VAL A 27 -10.67 -3.53 -3.38
N LEU A 28 -11.22 -3.67 -2.19
CA LEU A 28 -12.67 -3.71 -2.02
C LEU A 28 -13.04 -2.52 -1.15
N GLY A 29 -13.38 -1.43 -1.83
CA GLY A 29 -14.27 -0.44 -1.26
C GLY A 29 -15.47 -1.17 -0.68
N ILE A 30 -15.83 -0.80 0.54
CA ILE A 30 -16.93 -1.34 1.33
C ILE A 30 -18.16 -1.53 0.41
N ILE A 31 -18.44 -2.76 0.00
CA ILE A 31 -19.77 -3.12 -0.46
C ILE A 31 -20.55 -3.35 0.82
N SER A 32 -21.36 -2.35 1.20
CA SER A 32 -22.39 -2.51 2.22
C SER A 32 -23.37 -3.59 1.73
N PRO A 33 -23.51 -4.74 2.41
CA PRO A 33 -24.50 -5.73 2.01
C PRO A 33 -25.88 -5.22 2.41
N SER A 34 -26.60 -4.61 1.46
CA SER A 34 -28.02 -4.28 1.61
C SER A 34 -28.93 -5.47 1.27
N SER A 35 -28.42 -6.72 1.28
CA SER A 35 -29.24 -7.91 1.01
C SER A 35 -28.73 -9.14 1.78
N PRO A 36 -29.52 -9.68 2.74
CA PRO A 36 -29.16 -10.87 3.53
C PRO A 36 -28.96 -12.15 2.71
N SER A 37 -29.54 -12.22 1.51
CA SER A 37 -29.53 -13.43 0.65
C SER A 37 -28.18 -13.68 -0.04
N LEU A 38 -27.31 -12.67 -0.15
CA LEU A 38 -25.98 -12.82 -0.76
C LEU A 38 -24.94 -13.39 0.23
N LEU A 39 -25.18 -13.28 1.54
CA LEU A 39 -24.27 -13.78 2.58
C LEU A 39 -24.19 -15.32 2.58
N PHE A 40 -25.30 -15.99 2.27
CA PHE A 40 -25.38 -17.45 2.30
C PHE A 40 -24.67 -18.10 1.09
N ALA A 41 -24.70 -17.43 -0.07
CA ALA A 41 -23.99 -17.91 -1.27
C ALA A 41 -22.46 -17.78 -1.17
N ILE A 42 -21.96 -16.88 -0.31
CA ILE A 42 -20.51 -16.67 -0.13
C ILE A 42 -19.91 -17.67 0.88
N SER A 43 -20.71 -18.26 1.78
CA SER A 43 -20.21 -19.16 2.82
C SER A 43 -19.69 -20.50 2.30
N ASN A 44 -20.19 -20.99 1.16
CA ASN A 44 -19.83 -22.31 0.61
C ASN A 44 -18.76 -22.28 -0.49
N SER A 45 -18.09 -21.14 -0.73
CA SER A 45 -16.98 -21.03 -1.69
C SER A 45 -15.67 -20.53 -1.08
N ILE A 46 -15.59 -20.45 0.26
CA ILE A 46 -14.41 -19.91 0.97
C ILE A 46 -13.18 -20.82 0.84
N GLU A 47 -13.32 -22.13 0.61
CA GLU A 47 -12.17 -23.02 0.42
C GLU A 47 -11.50 -22.90 -0.97
N LEU A 48 -12.22 -22.42 -2.00
CA LEU A 48 -11.65 -22.23 -3.34
C LEU A 48 -11.09 -20.82 -3.57
N PHE A 49 -11.37 -19.88 -2.66
CA PHE A 49 -10.80 -18.53 -2.63
C PHE A 49 -9.50 -18.44 -1.81
N GLY A 50 -8.91 -19.58 -1.44
CA GLY A 50 -7.78 -19.69 -0.51
C GLY A 50 -6.44 -19.10 -0.96
N VAL A 51 -6.29 -18.53 -2.16
CA VAL A 51 -4.95 -18.18 -2.70
C VAL A 51 -4.88 -16.80 -3.39
N VAL A 52 -5.96 -16.03 -3.47
CA VAL A 52 -6.02 -14.85 -4.36
C VAL A 52 -6.28 -13.56 -3.56
N LEU A 53 -5.30 -12.65 -3.54
CA LEU A 53 -5.29 -11.35 -2.84
C LEU A 53 -5.41 -11.41 -1.30
N ARG A 54 -4.25 -11.67 -0.67
CA ARG A 54 -4.04 -11.67 0.77
C ARG A 54 -4.24 -10.26 1.38
N ARG A 55 -5.23 -10.09 2.27
CA ARG A 55 -5.60 -8.85 2.97
C ARG A 55 -4.61 -8.50 4.08
N TYR A 56 -3.48 -7.87 3.77
CA TYR A 56 -2.52 -7.44 4.80
C TYR A 56 -2.77 -6.02 5.29
N LEU A 57 -3.13 -5.90 6.56
CA LEU A 57 -3.35 -4.65 7.29
C LEU A 57 -2.06 -4.09 7.92
N ALA A 58 -1.11 -4.97 8.21
CA ALA A 58 0.14 -4.68 8.91
C ALA A 58 1.37 -5.00 8.03
N GLY A 59 2.37 -4.12 8.09
CA GLY A 59 3.65 -4.26 7.39
C GLY A 59 3.73 -3.53 6.05
N PRO A 60 4.90 -3.58 5.39
CA PRO A 60 5.16 -2.84 4.16
C PRO A 60 4.46 -3.45 2.94
N MET A 61 4.29 -2.64 1.90
CA MET A 61 3.93 -3.10 0.56
C MET A 61 5.21 -3.13 -0.27
N VAL A 62 5.49 -4.25 -0.94
CA VAL A 62 6.75 -4.43 -1.67
C VAL A 62 6.46 -4.67 -3.14
N TYR A 63 7.04 -3.86 -4.00
CA TYR A 63 7.16 -4.16 -5.43
C TYR A 63 8.51 -4.80 -5.69
N GLY A 64 8.50 -5.91 -6.42
CA GLY A 64 9.70 -6.60 -6.87
C GLY A 64 9.79 -6.57 -8.38
N CYS A 65 11.01 -6.50 -8.90
CA CYS A 65 11.27 -6.79 -10.29
C CYS A 65 12.41 -7.79 -10.45
N LEU A 66 12.31 -8.55 -11.53
CA LEU A 66 13.37 -9.42 -12.04
C LEU A 66 13.57 -9.11 -13.51
N TYR A 67 14.81 -9.03 -13.96
CA TYR A 67 15.14 -8.73 -15.35
C TYR A 67 16.35 -9.56 -15.80
N CYS A 68 16.36 -9.92 -17.07
CA CYS A 68 17.44 -10.70 -17.69
C CYS A 68 17.45 -10.47 -19.20
N ALA A 69 18.51 -10.91 -19.88
CA ALA A 69 18.53 -10.90 -21.34
C ALA A 69 17.41 -11.76 -21.91
N GLN A 70 16.79 -11.32 -23.01
CA GLN A 70 15.69 -12.03 -23.67
C GLN A 70 16.08 -13.47 -24.06
N SER A 71 17.34 -13.71 -24.41
CA SER A 71 17.86 -15.06 -24.69
C SER A 71 17.80 -16.00 -23.48
N TYR A 72 17.85 -15.47 -22.26
CA TYR A 72 17.81 -16.24 -21.02
C TYR A 72 16.38 -16.64 -20.61
N GLN A 73 15.35 -16.10 -21.26
CA GLN A 73 13.95 -16.38 -20.92
C GLN A 73 13.62 -17.88 -20.92
N LYS A 74 14.19 -18.65 -21.86
CA LYS A 74 13.98 -20.11 -21.94
C LYS A 74 14.60 -20.84 -20.73
N THR A 75 15.80 -20.43 -20.32
CA THR A 75 16.46 -20.95 -19.12
C THR A 75 15.69 -20.56 -17.87
N LEU A 76 15.16 -19.34 -17.80
CA LEU A 76 14.34 -18.87 -16.70
C LEU A 76 13.10 -19.75 -16.48
N SER A 77 12.45 -20.24 -17.56
CA SER A 77 11.34 -21.20 -17.46
C SER A 77 11.72 -22.53 -16.80
N THR A 78 12.97 -22.97 -16.96
CA THR A 78 13.46 -24.24 -16.37
C THR A 78 13.75 -24.17 -14.88
N LEU A 79 13.88 -22.95 -14.32
CA LEU A 79 14.15 -22.72 -12.90
C LEU A 79 12.92 -22.95 -11.99
N ASN A 80 11.81 -23.49 -12.53
CA ASN A 80 10.63 -23.94 -11.79
C ASN A 80 10.02 -22.89 -10.83
N PHE A 81 9.96 -21.62 -11.25
CA PHE A 81 9.24 -20.57 -10.51
C PHE A 81 7.71 -20.72 -10.55
N ALA A 82 7.20 -21.66 -11.38
CA ALA A 82 5.87 -21.69 -11.98
C ALA A 82 4.65 -21.66 -11.03
N ASP A 83 4.82 -21.84 -9.72
CA ASP A 83 3.71 -21.59 -8.80
C ASP A 83 4.16 -21.11 -7.42
N SER A 84 4.72 -19.90 -7.35
CA SER A 84 5.08 -19.24 -6.09
C SER A 84 3.92 -19.13 -5.07
N LYS A 85 2.67 -19.45 -5.45
CA LYS A 85 1.48 -19.40 -4.61
C LYS A 85 1.25 -20.69 -3.82
N THR A 86 1.74 -21.83 -4.30
CA THR A 86 1.73 -23.12 -3.57
C THR A 86 3.08 -23.45 -2.90
N LEU A 87 4.12 -22.67 -3.19
CA LEU A 87 5.42 -22.82 -2.55
C LEU A 87 5.38 -22.42 -1.07
N LYS A 88 5.90 -23.31 -0.22
CA LYS A 88 6.20 -23.02 1.19
C LYS A 88 7.25 -21.90 1.29
N GLU A 89 7.26 -21.22 2.43
CA GLU A 89 8.15 -20.09 2.70
C GLU A 89 9.63 -20.46 2.53
N GLU A 90 10.04 -21.63 3.03
CA GLU A 90 11.42 -22.11 2.96
C GLU A 90 11.88 -22.29 1.51
N LYS A 91 10.99 -22.80 0.64
CA LYS A 91 11.28 -23.00 -0.78
C LYS A 91 11.33 -21.68 -1.54
N ARG A 92 10.52 -20.68 -1.16
CA ARG A 92 10.62 -19.33 -1.72
C ARG A 92 11.94 -18.67 -1.35
N GLU A 93 12.40 -18.88 -0.12
CA GLU A 93 13.69 -18.41 0.37
C GLU A 93 14.86 -19.03 -0.42
N GLU A 94 14.86 -20.36 -0.59
CA GLU A 94 15.85 -21.09 -1.38
C GLU A 94 15.91 -20.58 -2.83
N LEU A 95 14.75 -20.42 -3.49
CA LEU A 95 14.68 -19.88 -4.84
C LEU A 95 15.22 -18.46 -4.91
N PHE A 96 14.96 -17.62 -3.91
CA PHE A 96 15.48 -16.25 -3.88
C PHE A 96 17.00 -16.21 -3.68
N GLU A 97 17.57 -17.08 -2.86
CA GLU A 97 19.03 -17.18 -2.73
C GLU A 97 19.69 -17.71 -4.02
N ASN A 98 19.07 -18.68 -4.69
CA ASN A 98 19.52 -19.15 -6.01
C ASN A 98 19.42 -18.06 -7.10
N LEU A 99 18.43 -17.16 -7.00
CA LEU A 99 18.31 -16.02 -7.91
C LEU A 99 19.43 -15.00 -7.71
N LYS A 100 19.86 -14.77 -6.47
CA LYS A 100 20.94 -13.81 -6.16
C LYS A 100 22.30 -14.25 -6.65
N THR A 101 22.58 -15.55 -6.64
CA THR A 101 23.86 -16.10 -7.10
C THR A 101 23.95 -16.18 -8.63
N ASN A 102 22.85 -15.95 -9.34
CA ASN A 102 22.79 -16.05 -10.79
C ASN A 102 23.20 -14.74 -11.47
N GLU A 103 24.42 -14.70 -12.01
CA GLU A 103 24.96 -13.53 -12.72
C GLU A 103 24.18 -13.14 -13.98
N SER A 104 23.31 -14.01 -14.50
CA SER A 104 22.48 -13.76 -15.69
C SER A 104 21.14 -13.08 -15.36
N ILE A 105 20.88 -12.81 -14.08
CA ILE A 105 19.64 -12.24 -13.58
C ILE A 105 19.94 -11.00 -12.74
N GLY A 106 19.24 -9.92 -13.03
CA GLY A 106 19.15 -8.77 -12.14
C GLY A 106 17.80 -8.74 -11.42
N TRP A 107 17.78 -8.16 -10.23
CA TRP A 107 16.55 -7.94 -9.48
C TRP A 107 16.65 -6.61 -8.72
N ALA A 108 15.49 -6.04 -8.40
CA ALA A 108 15.40 -4.88 -7.51
C ALA A 108 14.06 -4.91 -6.79
N VAL A 109 13.98 -4.17 -5.69
CA VAL A 109 12.77 -4.02 -4.90
C VAL A 109 12.53 -2.55 -4.56
N ASP A 110 11.26 -2.22 -4.42
CA ASP A 110 10.78 -0.99 -3.79
C ASP A 110 9.90 -1.37 -2.61
N VAL A 111 10.33 -0.99 -1.41
CA VAL A 111 9.67 -1.34 -0.14
C VAL A 111 9.00 -0.08 0.39
N ILE A 112 7.67 -0.05 0.29
CA ILE A 112 6.86 1.10 0.72
C ILE A 112 6.46 0.88 2.18
N ASP A 113 6.97 1.75 3.03
CA ASP A 113 6.72 1.72 4.47
C ASP A 113 5.23 1.97 4.79
N PRO A 114 4.62 1.25 5.75
CA PRO A 114 3.23 1.47 6.17
C PRO A 114 2.93 2.92 6.62
N ARG A 115 3.93 3.63 7.17
CA ARG A 115 3.82 5.06 7.53
C ARG A 115 3.70 5.92 6.28
N GLU A 116 4.55 5.68 5.30
CA GLU A 116 4.52 6.40 4.02
C GLU A 116 3.21 6.15 3.28
N LEU A 117 2.75 4.90 3.27
CA LEU A 117 1.49 4.50 2.66
C LEU A 117 0.30 5.21 3.32
N SER A 118 0.29 5.24 4.66
CA SER A 118 -0.73 5.95 5.43
C SER A 118 -0.69 7.45 5.17
N ALA A 119 0.49 8.07 5.20
CA ALA A 119 0.69 9.49 4.96
C ALA A 119 0.24 9.91 3.56
N LYS A 120 0.60 9.16 2.51
CA LYS A 120 0.19 9.45 1.12
C LYS A 120 -1.33 9.34 0.91
N MET A 121 -1.99 8.41 1.61
CA MET A 121 -3.43 8.18 1.48
C MET A 121 -4.29 9.10 2.36
N LEU A 122 -3.74 9.62 3.46
CA LEU A 122 -4.45 10.46 4.43
C LEU A 122 -4.12 11.96 4.34
N LYS A 123 -3.10 12.37 3.56
CA LYS A 123 -2.79 13.79 3.35
C LYS A 123 -3.95 14.56 2.70
N LYS A 124 -3.92 15.89 2.82
CA LYS A 124 -4.92 16.83 2.26
C LYS A 124 -5.27 16.52 0.80
N ASN A 125 -4.26 16.40 -0.06
CA ASN A 125 -4.43 15.98 -1.46
C ASN A 125 -4.15 14.48 -1.56
N LYS A 126 -5.17 13.66 -1.27
CA LYS A 126 -5.07 12.20 -1.15
C LYS A 126 -4.54 11.56 -2.43
N ILE A 127 -3.51 10.71 -2.29
CA ILE A 127 -3.08 9.80 -3.35
C ILE A 127 -3.72 8.44 -3.09
N ASN A 128 -4.35 7.87 -4.12
CA ASN A 128 -4.98 6.57 -4.00
C ASN A 128 -3.95 5.42 -4.11
N LEU A 129 -4.30 4.23 -3.60
CA LEU A 129 -3.38 3.08 -3.58
C LEU A 129 -2.93 2.65 -4.99
N ASN A 130 -3.78 2.77 -6.01
CA ASN A 130 -3.40 2.40 -7.38
C ASN A 130 -2.32 3.33 -7.92
N GLU A 131 -2.41 4.63 -7.62
CA GLU A 131 -1.41 5.62 -8.03
C GLU A 131 -0.07 5.34 -7.35
N ILE A 132 -0.07 5.09 -6.03
CA ILE A 132 1.14 4.68 -5.30
C ILE A 132 1.75 3.40 -5.90
N SER A 133 0.91 2.39 -6.18
CA SER A 133 1.31 1.13 -6.81
C SER A 133 1.94 1.35 -8.20
N HIS A 134 1.30 2.14 -9.06
CA HIS A 134 1.80 2.40 -10.40
C HIS A 134 3.11 3.19 -10.36
N ASP A 135 3.23 4.17 -9.47
CA ASP A 135 4.44 4.98 -9.33
C ASP A 135 5.64 4.14 -8.86
N SER A 136 5.41 3.19 -7.95
CA SER A 136 6.43 2.23 -7.50
C SER A 136 6.93 1.34 -8.65
N ALA A 137 6.03 0.76 -9.42
CA ALA A 137 6.39 -0.05 -10.59
C ALA A 137 7.14 0.77 -11.66
N MET A 138 6.68 2.00 -11.96
CA MET A 138 7.38 2.91 -12.88
C MET A 138 8.76 3.33 -12.34
N GLY A 139 8.89 3.48 -11.02
CA GLY A 139 10.16 3.73 -10.34
C GLY A 139 11.16 2.59 -10.55
N LEU A 140 10.71 1.33 -10.44
CA LEU A 140 11.56 0.17 -10.72
C LEU A 140 12.01 0.13 -12.19
N VAL A 141 11.12 0.41 -13.14
CA VAL A 141 11.49 0.49 -14.57
C VAL A 141 12.54 1.59 -14.78
N SER A 142 12.31 2.77 -14.22
CA SER A 142 13.24 3.91 -14.32
C SER A 142 14.60 3.58 -13.71
N ARG A 143 14.62 2.85 -12.59
CA ARG A 143 15.86 2.41 -11.94
C ARG A 143 16.65 1.46 -12.82
N VAL A 144 16.00 0.46 -13.41
CA VAL A 144 16.66 -0.52 -14.30
C VAL A 144 17.20 0.16 -15.56
N LEU A 145 16.45 1.11 -16.15
CA LEU A 145 16.94 1.93 -17.26
C LEU A 145 18.12 2.81 -16.86
N GLY A 146 18.07 3.42 -15.67
CA GLY A 146 19.15 4.25 -15.13
C GLY A 146 20.45 3.47 -14.87
N MET A 147 20.35 2.16 -14.65
CA MET A 147 21.50 1.25 -14.60
C MET A 147 22.06 0.92 -16.00
N GLY A 148 21.53 1.46 -17.09
CA GLY A 148 22.05 1.20 -18.44
C GLY A 148 21.62 -0.15 -19.05
N VAL A 149 20.61 -0.81 -18.49
CA VAL A 149 20.04 -2.04 -19.07
C VAL A 149 19.18 -1.69 -20.29
N LEU A 150 19.43 -2.35 -21.43
CA LEU A 150 18.64 -2.20 -22.66
C LEU A 150 17.31 -2.96 -22.54
N LEU A 151 16.37 -2.37 -21.82
CA LEU A 151 15.06 -2.96 -21.57
C LEU A 151 14.12 -2.77 -22.77
N THR A 152 13.64 -3.86 -23.35
CA THR A 152 12.78 -3.83 -24.55
C THR A 152 11.35 -4.28 -24.27
N GLU A 153 11.15 -5.17 -23.29
CA GLU A 153 9.83 -5.69 -22.93
C GLU A 153 9.66 -5.77 -21.41
N VAL A 154 8.49 -5.36 -20.91
CA VAL A 154 8.14 -5.41 -19.49
C VAL A 154 6.78 -6.07 -19.30
N TYR A 155 6.76 -7.07 -18.42
CA TYR A 155 5.59 -7.85 -18.06
C TYR A 155 5.16 -7.47 -16.64
N VAL A 156 3.90 -7.13 -16.42
CA VAL A 156 3.41 -6.62 -15.14
C VAL A 156 2.18 -7.39 -14.69
N ASP A 157 2.18 -7.91 -13.46
CA ASP A 157 0.96 -8.42 -12.84
C ASP A 157 0.06 -7.27 -12.38
N THR A 158 -1.25 -7.43 -12.57
CA THR A 158 -2.21 -6.46 -12.06
C THR A 158 -3.45 -7.14 -11.52
N VAL A 159 -4.04 -6.50 -10.52
CA VAL A 159 -5.35 -6.85 -9.97
C VAL A 159 -6.47 -5.96 -10.54
N GLY A 160 -6.11 -4.93 -11.31
CA GLY A 160 -7.00 -3.88 -11.80
C GLY A 160 -7.33 -4.01 -13.29
N ASP A 161 -7.60 -2.86 -13.90
CA ASP A 161 -7.83 -2.72 -15.34
C ASP A 161 -6.47 -2.70 -16.05
N ALA A 162 -6.16 -3.80 -16.74
CA ALA A 162 -4.88 -4.00 -17.41
C ALA A 162 -4.67 -3.02 -18.58
N GLU A 163 -5.72 -2.68 -19.33
CA GLU A 163 -5.61 -1.81 -20.50
C GLU A 163 -5.23 -0.39 -20.10
N LYS A 164 -5.92 0.16 -19.08
CA LYS A 164 -5.59 1.49 -18.55
C LYS A 164 -4.18 1.56 -17.99
N TYR A 165 -3.76 0.52 -17.28
CA TYR A 165 -2.42 0.50 -16.71
C TYR A 165 -1.35 0.37 -17.79
N GLN A 166 -1.57 -0.49 -18.79
CA GLN A 166 -0.68 -0.63 -19.93
C GLN A 166 -0.57 0.67 -20.73
N CYS A 167 -1.67 1.38 -20.96
CA CYS A 167 -1.66 2.68 -21.61
C CYS A 167 -0.79 3.68 -20.85
N LYS A 168 -1.00 3.82 -19.53
CA LYS A 168 -0.21 4.69 -18.66
C LYS A 168 1.29 4.38 -18.73
N LEU A 169 1.67 3.10 -18.74
CA LEU A 169 3.07 2.67 -18.83
C LEU A 169 3.68 2.97 -20.20
N SER A 170 2.96 2.65 -21.28
CA SER A 170 3.42 2.87 -22.65
C SER A 170 3.56 4.37 -22.98
N GLU A 171 2.67 5.23 -22.45
CA GLU A 171 2.80 6.69 -22.57
C GLU A 171 4.07 7.20 -21.86
N ARG A 172 4.38 6.64 -20.69
CA ARG A 172 5.56 7.04 -19.90
C ARG A 172 6.87 6.53 -20.49
N PHE A 173 6.88 5.34 -21.07
CA PHE A 173 8.08 4.68 -21.61
C PHE A 173 7.81 4.15 -23.04
N PRO A 174 7.75 5.03 -24.05
CA PRO A 174 7.30 4.69 -25.40
C PRO A 174 8.22 3.72 -26.15
N SER A 175 9.49 3.60 -25.73
CA SER A 175 10.47 2.69 -26.33
C SER A 175 10.40 1.26 -25.81
N ILE A 176 9.51 0.98 -24.86
CA ILE A 176 9.38 -0.32 -24.20
C ILE A 176 8.01 -0.91 -24.51
N LYS A 177 7.97 -2.19 -24.87
CA LYS A 177 6.72 -2.93 -25.02
C LYS A 177 6.24 -3.41 -23.66
N PHE A 178 5.09 -2.91 -23.20
CA PHE A 178 4.44 -3.39 -21.98
C PHE A 178 3.41 -4.47 -22.28
N VAL A 179 3.38 -5.49 -21.43
CA VAL A 179 2.33 -6.50 -21.36
C VAL A 179 1.83 -6.53 -19.93
N VAL A 180 0.63 -5.99 -19.71
CA VAL A 180 -0.02 -6.00 -18.40
C VAL A 180 -1.10 -7.07 -18.42
N ALA A 181 -1.06 -8.02 -17.49
CA ALA A 181 -2.02 -9.10 -17.42
C ALA A 181 -2.38 -9.43 -15.98
N LYS A 182 -3.57 -10.00 -15.79
CA LYS A 182 -3.96 -10.57 -14.50
C LYS A 182 -3.35 -11.97 -14.37
N LYS A 183 -2.83 -12.31 -13.19
CA LYS A 183 -2.14 -13.59 -12.93
C LYS A 183 -0.93 -13.76 -13.86
N ALA A 184 -0.24 -12.66 -14.16
CA ALA A 184 0.94 -12.66 -15.02
C ALA A 184 2.07 -13.50 -14.43
N ASP A 185 2.12 -13.65 -13.11
CA ASP A 185 3.05 -14.52 -12.38
C ASP A 185 2.90 -16.02 -12.72
N SER A 186 1.73 -16.44 -13.17
CA SER A 186 1.46 -17.81 -13.66
C SER A 186 1.69 -17.96 -15.17
N LEU A 187 1.81 -16.85 -15.90
CA LEU A 187 1.95 -16.84 -17.37
C LEU A 187 3.39 -16.60 -17.82
N TYR A 188 4.14 -15.79 -17.06
CA TYR A 188 5.45 -15.31 -17.44
C TYR A 188 6.47 -15.62 -16.33
N PRO A 189 7.50 -16.44 -16.61
CA PRO A 189 8.53 -16.81 -15.61
C PRO A 189 9.24 -15.61 -14.98
N VAL A 190 9.41 -14.53 -15.74
CA VAL A 190 10.03 -13.29 -15.26
C VAL A 190 9.18 -12.58 -14.20
N VAL A 191 7.86 -12.60 -14.36
CA VAL A 191 6.92 -12.07 -13.36
C VAL A 191 6.84 -13.02 -12.16
N SER A 192 6.89 -14.33 -12.40
CA SER A 192 6.94 -15.34 -11.35
C SER A 192 8.15 -15.16 -10.43
N GLY A 193 9.33 -14.93 -11.01
CA GLY A 193 10.54 -14.61 -10.25
C GLY A 193 10.44 -13.28 -9.51
N ALA A 194 9.88 -12.23 -10.12
CA ALA A 194 9.60 -10.96 -9.46
C ALA A 194 8.66 -11.12 -8.24
N SER A 195 7.67 -12.02 -8.35
CA SER A 195 6.76 -12.40 -7.27
C SER A 195 7.49 -12.98 -6.07
N ILE A 196 8.47 -13.86 -6.30
CA ILE A 196 9.31 -14.44 -5.25
C ILE A 196 10.13 -13.34 -4.58
N VAL A 197 10.79 -12.48 -5.37
CA VAL A 197 11.58 -11.34 -4.89
C VAL A 197 10.74 -10.44 -3.97
N ALA A 198 9.52 -10.07 -4.40
CA ALA A 198 8.62 -9.22 -3.62
C ALA A 198 8.16 -9.89 -2.32
N LYS A 199 7.69 -11.14 -2.40
CA LYS A 199 7.14 -11.87 -1.24
C LYS A 199 8.21 -12.19 -0.20
N VAL A 200 9.38 -12.67 -0.61
CA VAL A 200 10.48 -12.96 0.31
C VAL A 200 10.96 -11.70 1.01
N THR A 201 11.14 -10.61 0.26
CA THR A 201 11.54 -9.32 0.84
C THR A 201 10.52 -8.82 1.85
N ARG A 202 9.23 -8.93 1.51
CA ARG A 202 8.14 -8.54 2.41
C ARG A 202 8.11 -9.41 3.68
N ASP A 203 8.23 -10.73 3.54
CA ASP A 203 8.17 -11.65 4.68
C ASP A 203 9.38 -11.43 5.61
N ARG A 204 10.58 -11.20 5.05
CA ARG A 204 11.77 -10.78 5.81
C ARG A 204 11.57 -9.43 6.52
N ALA A 205 10.99 -8.45 5.84
CA ALA A 205 10.76 -7.12 6.41
C ALA A 205 9.77 -7.14 7.59
N VAL A 206 8.76 -8.00 7.53
CA VAL A 206 7.82 -8.20 8.65
C VAL A 206 8.45 -8.99 9.79
N ARG A 207 9.19 -10.06 9.48
CA ARG A 207 9.85 -10.89 10.50
C ARG A 207 10.91 -10.11 11.30
N ASN A 208 11.64 -9.24 10.61
CA ASN A 208 12.70 -8.41 11.19
C ASN A 208 12.22 -6.98 11.48
N TRP A 209 10.91 -6.76 11.60
CA TRP A 209 10.37 -5.44 11.81
C TRP A 209 10.82 -4.90 13.18
N VAL A 210 11.44 -3.72 13.16
CA VAL A 210 11.87 -3.04 14.38
C VAL A 210 10.87 -1.92 14.64
N PHE A 211 10.17 -2.03 15.76
CA PHE A 211 9.24 -0.98 16.19
C PHE A 211 10.01 0.23 16.69
N SER A 212 9.53 1.42 16.32
CA SER A 212 10.03 2.69 16.86
C SER A 212 9.41 3.02 18.22
N GLU A 213 8.27 2.40 18.52
CA GLU A 213 7.48 2.58 19.73
C GLU A 213 8.12 1.83 20.90
N THR A 214 8.19 2.47 22.06
CA THR A 214 8.80 1.89 23.27
C THR A 214 7.79 1.21 24.20
N ALA A 215 6.60 0.86 23.70
CA ALA A 215 5.58 0.24 24.51
C ALA A 215 5.96 -1.21 24.88
N GLU A 216 5.55 -1.65 26.06
CA GLU A 216 5.79 -3.02 26.52
C GLU A 216 5.12 -4.04 25.59
N ASN A 217 5.74 -5.22 25.46
CA ASN A 217 5.24 -6.34 24.66
C ASN A 217 5.02 -6.01 23.17
N MET A 218 5.79 -5.10 22.58
CA MET A 218 5.68 -4.86 21.15
C MET A 218 6.24 -6.06 20.35
N HIS A 219 5.39 -6.78 19.62
CA HIS A 219 5.77 -7.97 18.86
C HIS A 219 5.04 -8.09 17.51
N CYS A 220 5.62 -8.83 16.55
CA CYS A 220 5.04 -9.05 15.22
C CYS A 220 4.13 -10.30 15.12
N SER A 221 3.72 -10.88 16.24
CA SER A 221 2.78 -12.03 16.27
C SER A 221 1.34 -11.53 16.24
N PHE A 222 0.98 -10.83 15.18
CA PHE A 222 -0.37 -10.31 14.95
C PHE A 222 -1.24 -11.31 14.17
N GLY A 223 -0.90 -12.60 14.23
CA GLY A 223 -1.49 -13.63 13.39
C GLY A 223 -1.28 -13.39 11.90
N SER A 224 -2.33 -13.58 11.12
CA SER A 224 -2.26 -13.48 9.66
C SER A 224 -2.09 -12.03 9.17
N GLY A 225 -2.46 -11.02 9.96
CA GLY A 225 -2.51 -9.62 9.55
C GLY A 225 -3.79 -9.22 8.80
N TYR A 226 -4.85 -10.03 8.88
CA TYR A 226 -6.09 -9.83 8.12
C TYR A 226 -7.21 -9.27 8.99
N PRO A 227 -8.05 -8.36 8.45
CA PRO A 227 -9.21 -7.84 9.16
C PRO A 227 -10.21 -8.90 9.65
N GLY A 228 -10.22 -10.08 9.04
CA GLY A 228 -11.12 -11.18 9.42
C GLY A 228 -10.55 -12.13 10.47
N ASP A 229 -9.23 -12.09 10.68
CA ASP A 229 -8.54 -13.01 11.57
C ASP A 229 -8.70 -12.60 13.04
N PRO A 230 -9.22 -13.50 13.90
CA PRO A 230 -9.35 -13.24 15.33
C PRO A 230 -8.04 -12.81 16.00
N GLU A 231 -6.91 -13.41 15.63
CA GLU A 231 -5.61 -13.10 16.23
C GLU A 231 -5.16 -11.68 15.85
N THR A 232 -5.33 -11.30 14.58
CA THR A 232 -5.08 -9.92 14.13
C THR A 232 -5.95 -8.91 14.87
N LYS A 233 -7.25 -9.19 15.02
CA LYS A 233 -8.16 -8.27 15.74
C LYS A 233 -7.79 -8.11 17.21
N ALA A 234 -7.42 -9.21 17.87
CA ALA A 234 -6.96 -9.20 19.25
C ALA A 234 -5.67 -8.39 19.39
N TRP A 235 -4.72 -8.59 18.47
CA TRP A 235 -3.47 -7.84 18.44
C TRP A 235 -3.72 -6.33 18.29
N LEU A 236 -4.56 -5.91 17.34
CA LEU A 236 -4.94 -4.50 17.16
C LEU A 236 -5.59 -3.93 18.43
N ALA A 237 -6.51 -4.67 19.05
CA ALA A 237 -7.20 -4.22 20.26
C ALA A 237 -6.23 -4.05 21.44
N HIS A 238 -5.20 -4.89 21.53
CA HIS A 238 -4.20 -4.84 22.60
C HIS A 238 -3.15 -3.74 22.38
N HIS A 239 -2.76 -3.49 21.13
CA HIS A 239 -1.68 -2.56 20.79
C HIS A 239 -2.18 -1.15 20.42
N LYS A 240 -3.44 -0.83 20.71
CA LYS A 240 -3.98 0.53 20.52
C LYS A 240 -3.66 1.42 21.72
N HIS A 241 -3.33 2.67 21.46
CA HIS A 241 -3.12 3.73 22.43
C HIS A 241 -4.22 4.78 22.28
N SER A 242 -4.77 5.27 23.40
CA SER A 242 -5.88 6.23 23.40
C SER A 242 -5.56 7.54 22.67
N ILE A 243 -4.31 8.00 22.72
CA ILE A 243 -3.87 9.23 22.05
C ILE A 243 -3.24 8.99 20.67
N PHE A 244 -2.40 7.97 20.52
CA PHE A 244 -1.55 7.79 19.32
C PHE A 244 -2.16 6.80 18.31
N GLY A 245 -3.23 6.10 18.67
CA GLY A 245 -3.82 5.08 17.82
C GLY A 245 -2.97 3.81 17.80
N PHE A 246 -2.40 3.45 16.65
CA PHE A 246 -1.68 2.18 16.48
C PHE A 246 -0.16 2.38 16.33
N PRO A 247 0.64 1.32 16.50
CA PRO A 247 2.03 1.34 16.10
C PRO A 247 2.17 1.56 14.59
N THR A 248 3.28 2.14 14.18
CA THR A 248 3.66 2.48 12.81
C THR A 248 3.62 1.31 11.83
N LEU A 249 3.68 0.08 12.33
CA LEU A 249 3.46 -1.14 11.55
C LEU A 249 2.07 -1.18 10.89
N VAL A 250 1.06 -0.58 11.53
CA VAL A 250 -0.35 -0.60 11.08
C VAL A 250 -0.58 0.50 10.03
N ARG A 251 -1.31 0.16 8.98
CA ARG A 251 -1.67 1.11 7.92
C ARG A 251 -2.95 1.86 8.28
N PHE A 252 -2.82 3.07 8.81
CA PHE A 252 -3.94 3.89 9.30
C PHE A 252 -4.99 4.21 8.22
N SER A 253 -4.61 4.20 6.95
CA SER A 253 -5.53 4.45 5.83
C SER A 253 -6.50 3.31 5.53
N TRP A 254 -6.37 2.14 6.18
CA TRP A 254 -7.27 1.02 5.98
C TRP A 254 -8.54 1.19 6.81
N GLY A 255 -9.70 0.99 6.18
CA GLY A 255 -11.01 1.12 6.84
C GLY A 255 -11.24 0.14 8.00
N THR A 256 -10.41 -0.89 8.15
CA THR A 256 -10.42 -1.78 9.33
C THR A 256 -9.99 -1.06 10.61
N CYS A 257 -9.16 -0.01 10.51
CA CYS A 257 -8.73 0.76 11.67
C CYS A 257 -9.82 1.74 12.15
N THR A 258 -10.73 2.18 11.27
CA THR A 258 -11.82 3.12 11.56
C THR A 258 -12.58 2.84 12.86
N PRO A 259 -13.06 1.61 13.14
CA PRO A 259 -13.88 1.38 14.33
C PRO A 259 -13.10 1.58 15.62
N TYR A 260 -11.79 1.29 15.62
CA TYR A 260 -10.93 1.38 16.81
C TYR A 260 -10.63 2.82 17.23
N PHE A 261 -10.58 3.74 16.27
CA PHE A 261 -10.34 5.16 16.53
C PHE A 261 -11.52 5.85 17.23
N LYS A 262 -12.74 5.30 17.16
CA LYS A 262 -13.90 5.83 17.91
C LYS A 262 -13.72 5.76 19.43
N GLU A 263 -12.83 4.89 19.89
CA GLU A 263 -12.48 4.72 21.31
C GLU A 263 -11.22 5.51 21.69
N CYS A 264 -10.61 6.23 20.74
CA CYS A 264 -9.44 7.08 20.95
C CYS A 264 -9.85 8.54 21.15
N ALA A 265 -8.92 9.37 21.58
CA ALA A 265 -9.12 10.81 21.69
C ALA A 265 -9.48 11.42 20.33
N GLU A 266 -10.42 12.37 20.34
CA GLU A 266 -10.83 13.09 19.14
C GLU A 266 -9.71 14.02 18.66
N VAL A 267 -9.41 13.98 17.36
CA VAL A 267 -8.38 14.81 16.72
C VAL A 267 -9.03 15.52 15.54
N LEU A 268 -9.02 16.85 15.58
CA LEU A 268 -9.57 17.71 14.54
C LEU A 268 -8.42 18.24 13.67
N TRP A 269 -8.54 18.05 12.36
CA TRP A 269 -7.55 18.53 11.39
C TRP A 269 -8.11 19.72 10.59
N GLU A 270 -7.28 20.72 10.32
CA GLU A 270 -7.66 21.88 9.48
C GLU A 270 -8.18 21.48 8.07
N ALA A 271 -7.76 20.32 7.59
CA ALA A 271 -8.21 19.77 6.31
C ALA A 271 -9.67 19.25 6.34
N ASP A 272 -10.22 19.00 7.52
CA ASP A 272 -11.58 18.51 7.69
C ASP A 272 -12.62 19.64 7.58
N GLU A 273 -12.27 20.88 7.96
CA GLU A 273 -13.14 22.05 7.88
C GLU A 273 -13.36 22.53 6.43
N ASN A 274 -12.35 22.40 5.57
CA ASN A 274 -12.37 22.94 4.20
C ASN A 274 -13.17 22.10 3.17
N ASN A 275 -13.82 21.00 3.59
CA ASN A 275 -14.56 20.10 2.69
C ASN A 275 -16.09 20.26 2.79
N GLU A 276 -16.61 21.18 3.60
CA GLU A 276 -18.05 21.43 3.69
C GLU A 276 -18.60 22.29 2.53
N ASP A 277 -17.75 23.04 1.81
CA ASP A 277 -18.18 23.98 0.76
C ASP A 277 -18.31 23.39 -0.66
N ASN A 278 -18.01 22.11 -0.88
CA ASN A 278 -18.00 21.51 -2.24
C ASN A 278 -18.98 20.34 -2.44
N SER A 279 -20.01 20.19 -1.60
CA SER A 279 -20.96 19.06 -1.66
C SER A 279 -22.19 19.30 -2.53
N ASN A 280 -22.06 19.95 -3.70
CA ASN A 280 -23.18 20.14 -4.64
C ASN A 280 -22.96 19.51 -6.03
N ASN A 281 -22.14 18.47 -6.16
CA ASN A 281 -22.13 17.67 -7.39
C ASN A 281 -22.30 16.16 -7.11
N SER A 282 -23.48 15.68 -7.47
CA SER A 282 -23.91 14.29 -7.43
C SER A 282 -23.26 13.47 -8.53
N ASN A 283 -22.45 12.48 -8.14
CA ASN A 283 -22.22 11.17 -8.77
C ASN A 283 -20.76 10.74 -8.65
N GLY A 284 -20.41 10.15 -7.51
CA GLY A 284 -19.13 9.50 -7.27
C GLY A 284 -19.22 8.64 -6.02
N LYS A 285 -18.81 7.37 -6.12
CA LYS A 285 -18.80 6.39 -5.02
C LYS A 285 -18.22 7.02 -3.75
N ARG A 286 -18.97 6.96 -2.64
CA ARG A 286 -18.62 7.55 -1.33
C ARG A 286 -17.19 7.17 -0.92
N GLN A 287 -16.30 8.14 -1.03
CA GLN A 287 -14.88 8.07 -0.72
C GLN A 287 -14.67 8.32 0.78
N LEU A 288 -13.81 7.53 1.42
CA LEU A 288 -13.56 7.60 2.87
C LEU A 288 -13.01 9.01 3.24
N LYS A 289 -13.76 9.75 4.06
CA LYS A 289 -13.35 11.03 4.67
C LYS A 289 -12.36 10.76 5.83
N LEU A 290 -11.49 11.70 6.19
CA LEU A 290 -10.74 11.59 7.45
C LEU A 290 -11.72 11.48 8.63
N SER A 291 -12.84 12.21 8.53
CA SER A 291 -14.02 12.11 9.39
C SER A 291 -14.66 10.71 9.47
N SER A 292 -14.45 9.85 8.48
CA SER A 292 -14.96 8.47 8.47
C SER A 292 -14.05 7.46 9.15
N LEU A 293 -12.92 7.88 9.73
CA LEU A 293 -12.09 7.09 10.67
C LEU A 293 -12.61 7.20 12.11
N GLY A 294 -13.88 7.55 12.33
CA GLY A 294 -14.46 7.71 13.67
C GLY A 294 -14.63 9.16 14.14
N PHE A 295 -14.23 10.13 13.32
CA PHE A 295 -14.36 11.56 13.63
C PHE A 295 -15.62 12.14 12.97
N THR A 296 -16.81 11.84 13.47
CA THR A 296 -18.02 12.51 12.95
C THR A 296 -18.15 13.92 13.49
N SER A 297 -18.34 14.89 12.59
CA SER A 297 -18.71 16.27 12.92
C SER A 297 -19.90 16.32 13.89
N LYS A 298 -19.71 17.11 14.96
CA LYS A 298 -20.73 17.67 15.86
C LYS A 298 -21.87 16.71 16.22
N ARG A 299 -21.73 16.01 17.36
CA ARG A 299 -22.92 15.91 18.24
C ARG A 299 -23.34 17.34 18.53
N LYS A 300 -24.59 17.66 18.20
CA LYS A 300 -25.28 18.85 18.66
C LYS A 300 -25.20 18.83 20.19
N MET A 301 -24.16 19.46 20.76
CA MET A 301 -24.24 19.92 22.13
C MET A 301 -25.41 20.88 22.15
N GLU A 302 -26.36 20.59 23.02
CA GLU A 302 -27.40 21.53 23.38
C GLU A 302 -26.73 22.87 23.64
N GLU A 303 -27.19 23.84 22.85
CA GLU A 303 -26.80 25.24 22.87
C GLU A 303 -27.21 25.78 24.24
N SER A 304 -26.36 25.56 25.23
CA SER A 304 -26.36 26.35 26.45
C SER A 304 -25.71 27.67 26.04
N GLU A 305 -26.56 28.68 25.88
CA GLU A 305 -26.21 30.05 25.58
C GLU A 305 -25.07 30.55 26.48
N VAL A 306 -23.85 30.44 25.98
CA VAL A 306 -22.79 31.41 26.29
C VAL A 306 -22.23 31.85 24.94
N LYS A 307 -22.96 32.76 24.28
CA LYS A 307 -22.39 33.66 23.29
C LYS A 307 -21.31 34.48 24.00
N SER A 308 -20.07 34.03 24.00
CA SER A 308 -18.95 34.96 24.07
C SER A 308 -18.81 35.57 22.68
N GLU A 309 -19.63 36.60 22.42
CA GLU A 309 -19.41 37.51 21.31
C GLU A 309 -18.01 38.12 21.43
N SER A 310 -17.11 37.73 20.54
CA SER A 310 -16.06 38.65 20.10
C SER A 310 -15.64 38.30 18.69
N SER A 311 -16.58 38.40 17.74
CA SER A 311 -16.19 38.64 16.35
C SER A 311 -15.25 39.84 16.38
N GLY A 312 -14.03 39.70 15.88
CA GLY A 312 -12.99 40.71 16.02
C GLY A 312 -13.29 42.06 15.36
N ASN A 313 -14.52 42.31 14.89
CA ASN A 313 -14.95 43.59 14.34
C ASN A 313 -14.72 44.72 15.37
N GLY A 314 -13.75 45.59 15.07
CA GLY A 314 -13.37 46.74 15.91
C GLY A 314 -11.97 46.69 16.52
N ARG A 315 -11.24 45.56 16.42
CA ARG A 315 -9.85 45.46 16.93
C ARG A 315 -8.80 45.95 15.93
N CYS A 316 -7.66 46.41 16.44
CA CYS A 316 -6.50 46.76 15.59
C CYS A 316 -6.06 45.53 14.77
N LYS A 317 -5.84 45.74 13.47
CA LYS A 317 -5.45 44.70 12.50
C LYS A 317 -4.26 43.85 12.97
N PHE A 318 -3.35 44.46 13.73
CA PHE A 318 -2.17 43.79 14.29
C PHE A 318 -2.50 42.54 15.12
N PHE A 319 -3.52 42.62 15.99
CA PHE A 319 -3.91 41.52 16.89
C PHE A 319 -4.74 40.46 16.16
N GLN A 320 -5.66 40.90 15.31
CA GLN A 320 -6.48 40.02 14.48
C GLN A 320 -5.62 39.11 13.59
N SER A 321 -4.62 39.69 12.90
CA SER A 321 -3.78 38.92 11.96
C SER A 321 -2.89 37.89 12.66
N ARG A 322 -2.73 37.99 13.98
CA ARG A 322 -1.87 37.11 14.80
C ARG A 322 -2.69 36.20 15.72
N LYS A 323 -4.02 36.25 15.64
CA LYS A 323 -4.94 35.50 16.52
C LYS A 323 -4.63 35.69 18.00
N LEU A 324 -4.26 36.92 18.40
CA LEU A 324 -3.96 37.28 19.79
C LEU A 324 -5.22 37.79 20.48
N GLU A 325 -5.53 37.18 21.63
CA GLU A 325 -6.73 37.49 22.42
C GLU A 325 -6.34 37.81 23.87
N GLN A 326 -7.10 38.73 24.49
CA GLN A 326 -6.94 39.04 25.90
C GLN A 326 -7.65 37.95 26.72
N LEU A 327 -6.89 37.24 27.54
CA LEU A 327 -7.45 36.29 28.50
C LEU A 327 -8.13 37.05 29.64
N THR A 328 -9.42 36.78 29.85
CA THR A 328 -10.21 37.36 30.95
C THR A 328 -10.19 36.47 32.19
N GLN A 329 -9.80 35.20 32.04
CA GLN A 329 -9.66 34.22 33.12
C GLN A 329 -8.50 33.27 32.80
N PHE A 330 -7.82 32.81 33.85
CA PHE A 330 -6.75 31.81 33.83
C PHE A 330 -7.19 30.56 34.57
#